data_AF-A0A9W9ZGS1-F1
#
_entry.id   AF-A0A9W9ZGS1-F1
#
_cell.length_a   1.000
_cell.length_b   1.000
_cell.length_c   1.000
_cell.angle_alpha   90.00
_cell.angle_beta   90.00
_cell.angle_gamma   90.00
#
_symmetry.space_group_name_H-M   'P 1'
#
loop_
_entity.id
_entity.type
_entity.pdbx_description
1 polymer ?
#
loop_
_entity_poly.entity_id
_entity_poly.type
_entity_poly.pdbx_seq_one_letter_code
_entity_poly.pdbx_strand_id
1 'polypeptide(L)'
;MKFVTIFVLVVLCTASTAVLPNYSPAIRNNALMREEIIQNCFNLGLTASEIALFLVSVHGICISLRHLKRILRRLGCTRRRRPSDLDEVVEAVEAELRGSGSLLGYRAMHQRLINQHGLVTTREVVRHVLKIFDPEGVEHRSRHRLRRRVYRCKGPNYLWHIDGYDKLKPFGFCIHGAIDGFSRRIVWLEVHSIFLTT
;
A
#
# COMPACT_ATOMS: atom_id res chain seq x y z
N MET A 1 -18.89 -0.65 17.85
CA MET A 1 -19.47 -1.29 16.65
C MET A 1 -18.81 -2.61 16.24
N LYS A 2 -17.51 -2.86 16.51
CA LYS A 2 -16.85 -4.15 16.19
C LYS A 2 -17.21 -5.31 17.15
N PHE A 3 -17.51 -5.02 18.41
CA PHE A 3 -17.89 -6.06 19.38
C PHE A 3 -19.30 -6.61 19.14
N VAL A 4 -20.23 -5.77 18.67
CA VAL A 4 -21.62 -6.19 18.40
C VAL A 4 -21.68 -7.11 17.18
N THR A 5 -20.89 -6.86 16.13
CA THR A 5 -20.83 -7.74 14.96
C THR A 5 -20.18 -9.09 15.27
N ILE A 6 -19.16 -9.12 16.12
CA ILE A 6 -18.54 -10.38 16.59
C ILE A 6 -19.53 -11.19 17.43
N PHE A 7 -20.27 -10.53 18.33
CA PHE A 7 -21.25 -11.20 19.18
C PHE A 7 -22.42 -11.78 18.37
N VAL A 8 -22.93 -11.05 17.37
CA VAL A 8 -24.00 -11.51 16.47
C VAL A 8 -23.54 -12.70 15.61
N LEU A 9 -22.29 -12.71 15.13
CA LEU A 9 -21.72 -13.86 14.39
C LEU A 9 -21.54 -15.10 15.27
N VAL A 10 -21.13 -14.94 16.53
CA VAL A 10 -21.00 -16.06 17.47
C VAL A 10 -22.37 -16.68 17.78
N VAL A 11 -23.39 -15.85 17.99
CA VAL A 11 -24.76 -16.31 18.28
C VAL A 11 -25.40 -17.04 17.09
N LEU A 12 -25.17 -16.57 15.85
CA LEU A 12 -25.61 -17.27 14.63
C LEU A 12 -24.92 -18.63 14.43
N CYS A 13 -23.64 -18.76 14.82
CA CYS A 13 -22.91 -20.02 14.75
C CYS A 13 -23.34 -21.04 15.84
N THR A 14 -23.80 -20.60 17.01
CA THR A 14 -24.24 -21.52 18.08
C THR A 14 -25.67 -22.04 17.90
N ALA A 15 -26.48 -21.40 17.06
CA ALA A 15 -27.86 -21.82 16.77
C ALA A 15 -27.98 -22.86 15.64
N SER A 16 -26.90 -23.12 14.91
CA SER A 16 -26.87 -24.15 13.88
C SER A 16 -26.18 -25.39 14.42
N THR A 17 -26.94 -26.33 14.98
CA THR A 17 -26.46 -27.72 15.15
C THR A 17 -26.42 -28.40 13.79
N ALA A 18 -25.64 -27.87 12.86
CA ALA A 18 -25.24 -28.58 11.66
C ALA A 18 -23.96 -29.35 11.99
N VAL A 19 -24.12 -30.49 12.64
CA VAL A 19 -23.05 -31.50 12.70
C VAL A 19 -22.85 -31.99 11.27
N LEU A 20 -21.88 -31.43 10.56
CA LEU A 20 -21.48 -31.94 9.26
C LEU A 20 -20.95 -33.38 9.44
N PRO A 21 -21.40 -34.34 8.63
CA PRO A 21 -20.88 -35.70 8.69
C PRO A 21 -19.38 -35.70 8.33
N ASN A 22 -18.62 -36.57 9.00
CA ASN A 22 -17.21 -36.83 8.72
C ASN A 22 -17.07 -37.45 7.32
N TYR A 23 -17.06 -36.62 6.28
CA TYR A 23 -16.85 -37.07 4.92
C TYR A 23 -15.35 -37.06 4.60
N SER A 24 -14.76 -38.26 4.62
CA SER A 24 -13.39 -38.50 4.16
C SER A 24 -13.40 -39.29 2.84
N PRO A 25 -13.18 -38.61 1.70
CA PRO A 25 -12.57 -39.26 0.55
C PRO A 25 -11.45 -38.41 -0.07
N ALA A 26 -10.43 -39.10 -0.59
CA ALA A 26 -9.36 -38.58 -1.44
C ALA A 26 -8.43 -37.51 -0.81
N ILE A 27 -7.53 -37.97 0.07
CA ILE A 27 -6.58 -37.17 0.88
C ILE A 27 -5.61 -36.31 0.04
N ARG A 28 -5.38 -36.58 -1.25
CA ARG A 28 -4.36 -35.87 -2.06
C ARG A 28 -4.84 -34.57 -2.71
N ASN A 29 -6.04 -34.54 -3.29
CA ASN A 29 -6.53 -33.36 -4.02
C ASN A 29 -6.98 -32.24 -3.09
N ASN A 30 -7.59 -32.59 -1.94
CA ASN A 30 -7.99 -31.60 -0.92
C ASN A 30 -6.79 -30.97 -0.20
N ALA A 31 -5.66 -31.68 -0.07
CA ALA A 31 -4.47 -31.14 0.58
C ALA A 31 -3.83 -30.01 -0.24
N LEU A 32 -3.73 -30.19 -1.57
CA LEU A 32 -3.18 -29.18 -2.48
C LEU A 32 -4.09 -27.95 -2.56
N MET A 33 -5.41 -28.14 -2.74
CA MET A 33 -6.37 -27.02 -2.70
C MET A 33 -6.33 -26.25 -1.38
N ARG A 34 -6.27 -26.96 -0.24
CA ARG A 34 -6.20 -26.33 1.08
C ARG A 34 -4.94 -25.48 1.26
N GLU A 35 -3.80 -25.97 0.77
CA GLU A 35 -2.53 -25.25 0.86
C GLU A 35 -2.52 -24.01 -0.03
N GLU A 36 -3.12 -24.09 -1.21
CA GLU A 36 -3.32 -22.95 -2.11
C GLU A 36 -4.22 -21.87 -1.48
N ILE A 37 -5.33 -22.26 -0.86
CA ILE A 37 -6.20 -21.33 -0.12
C ILE A 37 -5.42 -20.66 1.02
N ILE A 38 -4.66 -21.44 1.82
CA ILE A 38 -3.83 -20.91 2.90
C ILE A 38 -2.79 -19.92 2.36
N GLN A 39 -2.16 -20.23 1.21
CA GLN A 39 -1.19 -19.37 0.56
C GLN A 39 -1.81 -18.04 0.13
N ASN A 40 -2.98 -18.08 -0.50
CA ASN A 40 -3.69 -16.91 -0.96
C ASN A 40 -4.13 -16.02 0.21
N CYS A 41 -4.70 -16.61 1.27
CA CYS A 41 -5.04 -15.88 2.48
C CYS A 41 -3.81 -15.24 3.15
N PHE A 42 -2.66 -15.91 3.12
CA PHE A 42 -1.41 -15.36 3.63
C PHE A 42 -0.90 -14.18 2.79
N ASN A 43 -0.98 -14.28 1.46
CA ASN A 43 -0.59 -13.23 0.53
C ASN A 43 -1.47 -11.98 0.65
N LEU A 44 -2.75 -12.15 1.01
CA LEU A 44 -3.67 -11.07 1.38
C LEU A 44 -3.32 -10.38 2.70
N GLY A 45 -2.31 -10.86 3.44
CA GLY A 45 -1.82 -10.25 4.66
C GLY A 45 -2.54 -10.69 5.94
N LEU A 46 -3.42 -11.71 5.86
CA LEU A 46 -4.20 -12.18 7.01
C LEU A 46 -3.32 -12.77 8.12
N THR A 47 -3.74 -12.55 9.37
CA THR A 47 -3.15 -13.16 10.56
C THR A 47 -3.40 -14.66 10.61
N ALA A 48 -2.56 -15.44 11.32
CA ALA A 48 -2.79 -16.88 11.41
C ALA A 48 -4.16 -17.21 12.07
N SER A 49 -4.62 -16.35 12.98
CA SER A 49 -5.97 -16.38 13.55
C SER A 49 -7.06 -16.10 12.52
N GLU A 50 -6.89 -15.06 11.69
CA GLU A 50 -7.86 -14.72 10.65
C GLU A 50 -7.91 -15.78 9.54
N ILE A 51 -6.77 -16.36 9.15
CA ILE A 51 -6.71 -17.47 8.20
C ILE A 51 -7.46 -18.68 8.76
N ALA A 52 -7.24 -19.03 10.03
CA ALA A 52 -7.95 -20.14 10.67
C ALA A 52 -9.47 -19.89 10.73
N LEU A 53 -9.89 -18.67 11.05
CA LEU A 53 -11.30 -18.29 11.06
C LEU A 53 -11.90 -18.37 9.65
N PHE A 54 -11.20 -17.84 8.65
CA PHE A 54 -11.64 -17.86 7.25
C PHE A 54 -11.81 -19.29 6.71
N LEU A 55 -10.88 -20.18 7.04
CA LEU A 55 -10.95 -21.59 6.66
C LEU A 55 -12.17 -22.31 7.27
N VAL A 56 -12.52 -21.99 8.51
CA VAL A 56 -13.70 -22.54 9.17
C VAL A 56 -14.98 -21.95 8.59
N SER A 57 -15.06 -20.61 8.47
CA SER A 57 -16.29 -19.92 8.07
C SER A 57 -16.65 -20.09 6.60
N VAL A 58 -15.66 -20.11 5.69
CA VAL A 58 -15.91 -20.14 4.24
C VAL A 58 -15.75 -21.55 3.66
N HIS A 59 -14.76 -22.30 4.14
CA HIS A 59 -14.40 -23.60 3.56
C HIS A 59 -14.78 -24.80 4.43
N GLY A 60 -15.29 -24.59 5.66
CA GLY A 60 -15.63 -25.67 6.59
C GLY A 60 -14.42 -26.49 7.06
N ILE A 61 -13.20 -25.98 6.90
CA ILE A 61 -11.96 -26.70 7.22
C ILE A 61 -11.48 -26.31 8.63
N CYS A 62 -11.66 -27.22 9.58
CA CYS A 62 -11.15 -27.05 10.94
C CYS A 62 -9.66 -27.42 11.02
N ILE A 63 -8.79 -26.42 11.28
CA ILE A 63 -7.36 -26.62 11.48
C ILE A 63 -6.92 -25.94 12.77
N SER A 64 -6.15 -26.63 13.61
CA SER A 64 -5.55 -26.00 14.79
C SER A 64 -4.50 -24.96 14.38
N LEU A 65 -4.37 -23.88 15.15
CA LEU A 65 -3.36 -22.84 14.89
C LEU A 65 -1.94 -23.41 14.83
N ARG A 66 -1.62 -24.45 15.61
CA ARG A 66 -0.33 -25.14 15.57
C ARG A 66 -0.12 -25.82 14.21
N HIS A 67 -1.14 -26.52 13.69
CA HIS A 67 -1.07 -27.19 12.40
C HIS A 67 -0.98 -26.17 11.26
N LEU A 68 -1.78 -25.09 11.29
CA LEU A 68 -1.69 -24.00 10.31
C LEU A 68 -0.30 -23.36 10.29
N LYS A 69 0.28 -23.05 11.46
CA LYS A 69 1.66 -22.53 11.56
C LYS A 69 2.71 -23.53 11.04
N ARG A 70 2.46 -24.84 11.14
CA ARG A 70 3.33 -25.87 10.56
C ARG A 70 3.22 -25.87 9.03
N ILE A 71 2.01 -25.77 8.48
CA ILE A 71 1.75 -25.69 7.04
C ILE A 71 2.41 -24.43 6.46
N LEU A 72 2.17 -23.25 7.07
CA LEU A 72 2.80 -21.99 6.65
C LEU A 72 4.33 -22.08 6.65
N ARG A 73 4.94 -22.75 7.63
CA ARG A 73 6.40 -22.97 7.65
C ARG A 73 6.85 -23.89 6.52
N ARG A 74 6.11 -24.97 6.22
CA ARG A 74 6.42 -25.88 5.11
C ARG A 74 6.29 -25.19 3.75
N LEU A 75 5.33 -24.28 3.61
CA LEU A 75 5.12 -23.46 2.40
C LEU A 75 6.12 -22.30 2.29
N GLY A 76 7.00 -22.08 3.28
CA GLY A 76 7.93 -20.94 3.30
C GLY A 76 7.28 -19.59 3.56
N CYS A 77 5.99 -19.57 3.95
CA CYS A 77 5.22 -18.36 4.25
C CYS A 77 5.71 -17.67 5.51
N THR A 78 6.64 -16.74 5.32
CA THR A 78 7.22 -15.95 6.41
C THR A 78 6.92 -14.48 6.16
N ARG A 79 6.44 -13.79 7.21
CA ARG A 79 6.15 -12.35 7.10
C ARG A 79 7.41 -11.50 7.08
N ARG A 80 8.48 -12.01 7.69
CA ARG A 80 9.82 -11.44 7.53
C ARG A 80 10.32 -11.85 6.16
N ARG A 81 10.17 -10.94 5.19
CA ARG A 81 10.85 -11.08 3.91
C ARG A 81 12.36 -10.98 4.16
N ARG A 82 13.13 -11.83 3.48
CA ARG A 82 14.59 -11.72 3.51
C ARG A 82 14.97 -10.38 2.86
N PRO A 83 16.00 -9.69 3.35
CA PRO A 83 16.53 -8.53 2.65
C PRO A 83 16.91 -8.95 1.24
N SER A 84 16.55 -8.13 0.25
CA SER A 84 17.09 -8.24 -1.10
C SER A 84 18.59 -8.02 -1.07
N ASP A 85 19.28 -8.52 -2.09
CA ASP A 85 20.72 -8.34 -2.19
C ASP A 85 21.06 -6.85 -2.34
N LEU A 86 22.24 -6.45 -1.86
CA LEU A 86 22.66 -5.06 -1.90
C LEU A 86 22.88 -4.59 -3.34
N ASP A 87 23.40 -5.46 -4.20
CA ASP A 87 23.67 -5.14 -5.60
C ASP A 87 22.38 -4.87 -6.37
N GLU A 88 21.33 -5.69 -6.18
CA GLU A 88 20.00 -5.46 -6.75
C GLU A 88 19.39 -4.12 -6.30
N VAL A 89 19.56 -3.78 -5.01
CA VAL A 89 19.06 -2.51 -4.45
C VAL A 89 19.80 -1.32 -5.05
N VAL A 90 21.12 -1.44 -5.23
CA VAL A 90 21.94 -0.39 -5.84
C VAL A 90 21.56 -0.17 -7.29
N GLU A 91 21.43 -1.24 -8.08
CA GLU A 91 21.03 -1.17 -9.49
C GLU A 91 19.64 -0.54 -9.64
N ALA A 92 18.68 -0.92 -8.80
CA ALA A 92 17.34 -0.34 -8.82
C ALA A 92 17.32 1.15 -8.44
N VAL A 93 18.14 1.57 -7.46
CA VAL A 93 18.27 2.99 -7.10
C VAL A 93 18.90 3.77 -8.24
N GLU A 94 19.95 3.24 -8.88
CA GLU A 94 20.61 3.90 -10.00
C GLU A 94 19.65 4.07 -11.19
N ALA A 95 18.88 3.03 -11.52
CA ALA A 95 17.86 3.09 -12.57
C ALA A 95 16.80 4.17 -12.28
N GLU A 96 16.32 4.27 -11.04
CA GLU A 96 15.35 5.30 -10.64
C GLU A 96 15.93 6.71 -10.69
N LEU A 97 17.20 6.89 -10.29
CA LEU A 97 17.88 8.18 -10.34
C LEU A 97 18.07 8.70 -11.77
N ARG A 98 18.23 7.82 -12.77
CA ARG A 98 18.28 8.22 -14.19
C ARG A 98 16.94 8.72 -14.73
N GLY A 99 15.83 8.41 -14.04
CA GLY A 99 14.48 8.75 -14.46
C GLY A 99 13.77 9.71 -13.51
N SER A 100 12.49 9.41 -13.27
CA SER A 100 11.61 10.21 -12.40
C SER A 100 11.99 10.16 -10.91
N GLY A 101 12.83 9.20 -10.52
CA GLY A 101 13.27 8.99 -9.15
C GLY A 101 14.32 9.99 -8.65
N SER A 102 14.97 10.74 -9.56
CA SER A 102 15.96 11.78 -9.24
C SER A 102 15.47 12.83 -8.23
N LEU A 103 14.18 13.13 -8.23
CA LEU A 103 13.58 14.12 -7.33
C LEU A 103 13.13 13.54 -5.98
N LEU A 104 13.22 12.22 -5.81
CA LEU A 104 12.71 11.54 -4.63
C LEU A 104 13.70 11.62 -3.46
N GLY A 105 13.17 11.89 -2.27
CA GLY A 105 13.93 11.69 -1.03
C GLY A 105 14.02 10.21 -0.66
N TYR A 106 14.96 9.87 0.23
CA TYR A 106 15.21 8.47 0.63
C TYR A 106 13.98 7.71 1.15
N ARG A 107 13.04 8.41 1.81
CA ARG A 107 11.78 7.81 2.28
C ARG A 107 10.87 7.42 1.12
N ALA A 108 10.73 8.30 0.13
CA ALA A 108 9.92 8.04 -1.05
C ALA A 108 10.59 7.00 -1.96
N MET A 109 11.92 7.06 -2.10
CA MET A 109 12.69 6.05 -2.83
C MET A 109 12.52 4.67 -2.20
N HIS A 110 12.61 4.56 -0.87
CA HIS A 110 12.38 3.30 -0.14
C HIS A 110 10.99 2.71 -0.43
N GLN A 111 9.95 3.54 -0.39
CA GLN A 111 8.59 3.10 -0.75
C GLN A 111 8.49 2.66 -2.20
N ARG A 112 9.17 3.35 -3.11
CA ARG A 112 9.18 3.04 -4.53
C ARG A 112 9.87 1.70 -4.82
N LEU A 113 11.00 1.43 -4.17
CA LEU A 113 11.69 0.14 -4.24
C LEU A 113 10.80 -1.01 -3.75
N ILE A 114 10.03 -0.80 -2.68
CA ILE A 114 9.10 -1.82 -2.17
C ILE A 114 7.93 -2.04 -3.13
N ASN A 115 7.30 -0.95 -3.60
CA ASN A 115 6.03 -1.03 -4.31
C ASN A 115 6.19 -1.35 -5.80
N GLN A 116 7.22 -0.81 -6.45
CA GLN A 116 7.44 -0.98 -7.88
C GLN A 116 8.44 -2.10 -8.20
N HIS A 117 9.51 -2.20 -7.41
CA HIS A 117 10.57 -3.18 -7.64
C HIS A 117 10.43 -4.44 -6.77
N GLY A 118 9.47 -4.46 -5.82
CA GLY A 118 9.25 -5.60 -4.93
C GLY A 118 10.40 -5.85 -3.94
N LEU A 119 11.38 -4.94 -3.86
CA LEU A 119 12.60 -5.12 -3.10
C LEU A 119 12.39 -4.88 -1.61
N VAL A 120 13.11 -5.65 -0.79
CA VAL A 120 13.01 -5.59 0.66
C VAL A 120 14.31 -5.05 1.19
N THR A 121 14.33 -3.77 1.52
CA THR A 121 15.51 -3.10 2.05
C THR A 121 15.16 -2.22 3.24
N THR A 122 16.19 -1.83 4.00
CA THR A 122 16.01 -0.90 5.11
C THR A 122 16.11 0.54 4.63
N ARG A 123 15.44 1.46 5.33
CA ARG A 123 15.51 2.89 5.02
C ARG A 123 16.93 3.45 5.11
N GLU A 124 17.73 2.93 6.04
CA GLU A 124 19.11 3.37 6.25
C GLU A 124 20.02 2.98 5.08
N VAL A 125 19.88 1.76 4.55
CA VAL A 125 20.60 1.32 3.35
C VAL A 125 20.28 2.25 2.18
N VAL A 126 18.99 2.49 1.90
CA VAL A 126 18.58 3.41 0.81
C VAL A 126 19.11 4.83 1.03
N ARG A 127 19.12 5.32 2.28
CA ARG A 127 19.70 6.63 2.62
C ARG A 127 21.20 6.69 2.33
N HIS A 128 21.95 5.64 2.67
CA HIS A 128 23.39 5.57 2.40
C HIS A 128 23.67 5.48 0.90
N VAL A 129 22.99 4.58 0.20
CA VAL A 129 23.10 4.43 -1.27
C VAL A 129 22.81 5.76 -1.95
N LEU A 130 21.69 6.41 -1.65
CA LEU A 130 21.36 7.72 -2.23
C LEU A 130 22.37 8.81 -1.90
N LYS A 131 23.00 8.78 -0.72
CA LYS A 131 24.05 9.75 -0.37
C LYS A 131 25.32 9.54 -1.21
N ILE A 132 25.59 8.31 -1.63
CA ILE A 132 26.73 7.97 -2.49
C ILE A 132 26.44 8.40 -3.94
N PHE A 133 25.25 8.08 -4.46
CA PHE A 133 24.88 8.35 -5.86
C PHE A 133 24.40 9.79 -6.13
N ASP A 134 23.76 10.45 -5.15
CA ASP A 134 23.22 11.82 -5.26
C ASP A 134 23.56 12.65 -4.00
N PRO A 135 24.85 12.95 -3.74
CA PRO A 135 25.26 13.72 -2.56
C PRO A 135 24.69 15.16 -2.62
N GLU A 136 24.69 15.78 -3.80
CA GLU A 136 24.18 17.15 -3.99
C GLU A 136 22.67 17.24 -3.76
N GLY A 137 21.88 16.34 -4.31
CA GLY A 137 20.42 16.34 -4.11
C GLY A 137 20.05 16.02 -2.66
N VAL A 138 20.83 15.17 -1.97
CA VAL A 138 20.67 14.96 -0.52
C VAL A 138 20.98 16.25 0.25
N GLU A 139 22.06 16.96 -0.07
CA GLU A 139 22.41 18.22 0.58
C GLU A 139 21.37 19.33 0.31
N HIS A 140 20.90 19.44 -0.93
CA HIS A 140 19.86 20.38 -1.30
C HIS A 140 18.57 20.16 -0.50
N ARG A 141 18.20 18.89 -0.27
CA ARG A 141 17.04 18.53 0.55
C ARG A 141 17.27 18.77 2.04
N SER A 142 18.48 18.53 2.56
CA SER A 142 18.79 18.74 3.99
C SER A 142 18.77 20.21 4.42
N ARG A 143 18.97 21.14 3.49
CA ARG A 143 18.88 22.58 3.74
C ARG A 143 17.44 23.09 3.98
N HIS A 144 16.42 22.25 3.76
CA HIS A 144 14.99 22.59 3.95
C HIS A 144 14.56 23.91 3.29
N ARG A 145 15.25 24.33 2.22
CA ARG A 145 14.99 25.60 1.55
C ARG A 145 14.05 25.39 0.39
N LEU A 146 12.95 26.14 0.36
CA LEU A 146 12.06 26.20 -0.79
C LEU A 146 12.81 26.79 -2.00
N ARG A 147 13.20 25.95 -2.97
CA ARG A 147 13.68 26.43 -4.28
C ARG A 147 12.46 26.74 -5.14
N ARG A 148 12.22 28.02 -5.39
CA ARG A 148 11.25 28.47 -6.39
C ARG A 148 11.85 28.28 -7.77
N ARG A 149 11.17 27.52 -8.64
CA ARG A 149 11.52 27.40 -10.05
C ARG A 149 11.01 28.64 -10.77
N VAL A 150 11.87 29.31 -11.55
CA VAL A 150 11.44 30.37 -12.45
C VAL A 150 11.01 29.70 -13.75
N TYR A 151 9.71 29.61 -13.98
CA TYR A 151 9.16 29.13 -15.25
C TYR A 151 8.78 30.32 -16.12
N ARG A 152 9.09 30.24 -17.41
CA ARG A 152 8.70 31.22 -18.42
C ARG A 152 7.61 30.60 -19.29
N CYS A 153 6.42 31.20 -19.30
CA CYS A 153 5.33 30.79 -20.16
C CYS A 153 5.45 31.47 -21.53
N LYS A 154 5.21 30.74 -22.62
CA LYS A 154 5.38 31.25 -23.99
C LYS A 154 4.28 32.20 -24.44
N GLY A 155 3.13 32.21 -23.76
CA GLY A 155 1.98 33.07 -24.05
C GLY A 155 0.76 32.69 -23.21
N PRO A 156 -0.36 33.42 -23.37
CA PRO A 156 -1.63 33.09 -22.72
C PRO A 156 -2.09 31.68 -23.08
N ASN A 157 -2.75 30.98 -22.14
CA ASN A 157 -3.25 29.61 -22.31
C ASN A 157 -2.19 28.54 -22.63
N TYR A 158 -0.91 28.84 -22.43
CA TYR A 158 0.17 27.87 -22.62
C TYR A 158 0.31 26.89 -21.44
N LEU A 159 0.04 27.35 -20.22
CA LEU A 159 0.16 26.58 -18.99
C LEU A 159 -0.86 27.08 -17.98
N TRP A 160 -1.65 26.18 -17.38
CA TRP A 160 -2.56 26.51 -16.28
C TRP A 160 -2.03 25.94 -14.97
N HIS A 161 -2.04 26.76 -13.92
CA HIS A 161 -1.78 26.32 -12.55
C HIS A 161 -3.12 26.03 -11.88
N ILE A 162 -3.34 24.78 -11.51
CA ILE A 162 -4.55 24.33 -10.80
C ILE A 162 -4.17 24.04 -9.36
N ASP A 163 -4.94 24.57 -8.41
CA ASP A 163 -4.73 24.33 -6.98
C ASP A 163 -6.07 24.19 -6.24
N GLY A 164 -6.03 23.50 -5.10
CA GLY A 164 -7.19 23.23 -4.26
C GLY A 164 -6.97 23.65 -2.82
N TYR A 165 -7.90 24.42 -2.26
CA TYR A 165 -7.92 24.77 -0.84
C TYR A 165 -8.79 23.80 -0.05
N ASP A 166 -8.11 22.80 0.52
CA ASP A 166 -8.74 21.66 1.18
C ASP A 166 -9.02 21.86 2.68
N LYS A 167 -8.59 22.98 3.28
CA LYS A 167 -8.75 23.22 4.72
C LYS A 167 -10.22 23.33 5.16
N LEU A 168 -11.12 23.61 4.22
CA LEU A 168 -12.56 23.69 4.46
C LEU A 168 -13.30 22.36 4.29
N LYS A 169 -12.61 21.29 3.86
CA LYS A 169 -13.20 19.96 3.69
C LYS A 169 -13.94 19.46 4.94
N PRO A 170 -13.48 19.69 6.19
CA PRO A 170 -14.23 19.30 7.39
C PRO A 170 -15.61 19.97 7.51
N PHE A 171 -15.82 21.12 6.87
CA PHE A 171 -17.10 21.83 6.82
C PHE A 171 -17.89 21.50 5.55
N GLY A 172 -17.42 20.53 4.75
CA GLY A 172 -18.08 20.08 3.53
C GLY A 172 -17.84 20.92 2.29
N PHE A 173 -16.91 21.87 2.32
CA PHE A 173 -16.60 22.69 1.15
C PHE A 173 -15.12 22.55 0.77
N CYS A 174 -14.82 22.53 -0.52
CA CYS A 174 -13.46 22.68 -1.02
C CYS A 174 -13.46 23.70 -2.15
N ILE A 175 -12.42 24.54 -2.20
CA ILE A 175 -12.29 25.57 -3.22
C ILE A 175 -11.28 25.08 -4.23
N HIS A 176 -11.63 25.12 -5.51
CA HIS A 176 -10.72 24.77 -6.59
C HIS A 176 -10.63 25.96 -7.53
N GLY A 177 -9.41 26.26 -7.98
CA GLY A 177 -9.22 27.34 -8.93
C GLY A 177 -8.07 27.05 -9.87
N ALA A 178 -8.10 27.75 -10.99
CA ALA A 178 -6.98 27.75 -11.91
C ALA A 178 -6.63 29.15 -12.38
N ILE A 179 -5.34 29.36 -12.61
CA ILE A 179 -4.77 30.62 -13.07
C ILE A 179 -3.92 30.35 -14.31
N ASP A 180 -4.04 31.21 -15.31
CA ASP A 180 -3.17 31.19 -16.48
C ASP A 180 -1.75 31.61 -16.11
N GLY A 181 -0.76 30.79 -16.45
CA GLY A 181 0.63 30.96 -16.05
C GLY A 181 1.31 32.18 -16.70
N PHE A 182 0.79 32.69 -17.83
CA PHE A 182 1.33 33.87 -18.51
C PHE A 182 0.65 35.15 -18.04
N SER A 183 -0.67 35.26 -18.26
CA SER A 183 -1.44 36.47 -17.96
C SER A 183 -1.79 36.64 -16.48
N ARG A 184 -1.60 35.60 -15.66
CA ARG A 184 -2.00 35.54 -14.24
C ARG A 184 -3.50 35.77 -14.02
N ARG A 185 -4.32 35.67 -15.06
CA ARG A 185 -5.78 35.74 -14.97
C ARG A 185 -6.34 34.47 -14.37
N ILE A 186 -7.36 34.62 -13.52
CA ILE A 186 -8.15 33.51 -13.00
C ILE A 186 -8.96 32.92 -14.16
N VAL A 187 -8.75 31.64 -14.45
CA VAL A 187 -9.52 30.89 -15.45
C VAL A 187 -10.85 30.46 -14.85
N TRP A 188 -10.83 29.92 -13.63
CA TRP A 188 -12.01 29.66 -12.82
C TRP A 188 -11.67 29.66 -11.33
N LEU A 189 -12.69 29.83 -10.50
CA LEU A 189 -12.63 29.68 -9.05
C LEU A 189 -14.00 29.21 -8.56
N GLU A 190 -14.07 27.96 -8.13
CA GLU A 190 -15.32 27.27 -7.81
C GLU A 190 -15.28 26.68 -6.40
N VAL A 191 -16.44 26.67 -5.75
CA VAL A 191 -16.64 26.00 -4.47
C VAL A 191 -17.40 24.71 -4.72
N HIS A 192 -16.80 23.60 -4.33
CA HIS A 192 -17.44 22.29 -4.40
C HIS A 192 -17.99 21.91 -3.02
N SER A 193 -19.26 21.50 -2.95
CA SER A 193 -19.90 21.01 -1.73
C SER A 193 -19.89 19.48 -1.72
N ILE A 194 -19.36 18.89 -0.67
CA ILE A 194 -19.31 17.43 -0.46
C ILE A 194 -20.69 16.91 -0.02
N PHE A 195 -21.55 17.77 0.54
CA PHE A 195 -22.87 17.37 1.06
C PHE A 195 -23.99 17.33 0.01
N LEU A 196 -23.75 17.78 -1.22
CA LEU A 196 -24.79 17.98 -2.23
C LEU A 196 -24.66 17.07 -3.45
N THR A 197 -23.86 16.00 -3.40
CA THR A 197 -23.94 14.94 -4.41
C THR A 197 -25.05 13.95 -4.05
N THR A 198 -26.30 14.38 -4.24
CA THR A 198 -27.51 13.52 -4.28
C THR A 198 -28.21 13.73 -5.60
#